data_AF-A0A6N9FEL5-F1
#
_entry.id   AF-A0A6N9FEL5-F1
#
_cell.length_a   1.000
_cell.length_b   1.000
_cell.length_c   1.000
_cell.angle_alpha   90.00
_cell.angle_beta   90.00
_cell.angle_gamma   90.00
#
_symmetry.space_group_name_H-M   'P 1'
#
loop_
_entity.id
_entity.type
_entity.pdbx_description
1 polymer ?
#
loop_
_entity_poly.entity_id
_entity_poly.type
_entity_poly.pdbx_seq_one_letter_code
_entity_poly.pdbx_strand_id
1 'polypeptide(L)' 'PWMKMGDRPGVAVFHTAGMRLSGYDELPAVVMDEINANYPEYVEPPAIRTENPRETSWTVFKDHIDAQRAEESQAD' A
#
# COMPACT_ATOMS: atom_id res chain seq x y z
N PRO A 1 30.00 1.43 5.11
CA PRO A 1 28.86 2.22 5.66
C PRO A 1 27.92 2.69 4.53
N TRP A 2 26.70 2.18 4.51
CA TRP A 2 25.74 2.31 3.39
C TRP A 2 25.40 3.77 3.02
N MET A 3 25.42 4.69 3.99
CA MET A 3 25.18 6.12 3.74
C MET A 3 26.42 6.90 3.26
N LYS A 4 27.59 6.27 3.11
CA LYS A 4 28.85 6.94 2.71
C LYS A 4 29.22 8.19 3.54
N MET A 5 28.78 8.28 4.79
CA MET A 5 28.97 9.46 5.64
C MET A 5 30.27 9.49 6.46
N GLY A 6 31.14 8.47 6.33
CA GLY A 6 32.42 8.42 7.05
C GLY A 6 32.25 8.49 8.56
N ASP A 7 32.86 9.51 9.15
CA ASP A 7 32.89 9.91 10.57
C ASP A 7 31.77 10.91 10.95
N ARG A 8 30.92 11.33 10.00
CA ARG A 8 29.82 12.26 10.27
C ARG A 8 28.64 11.52 10.91
N PRO A 9 28.10 12.02 12.04
CA PRO A 9 26.88 11.47 12.61
C PRO A 9 25.71 11.68 11.63
N GLY A 10 24.94 10.63 11.39
CA GLY A 10 23.71 10.74 10.60
C GLY A 10 22.68 11.60 11.33
N VAL A 11 21.96 12.44 10.58
CA VAL A 11 20.91 13.32 11.11
C VAL A 11 19.57 12.89 10.54
N ALA A 12 18.55 12.78 11.38
CA ALA A 12 17.18 12.59 10.94
C ALA A 12 16.70 13.86 10.22
N VAL A 13 16.45 13.77 8.91
CA VAL A 13 16.05 14.93 8.10
C VAL A 13 14.58 15.29 8.32
N PHE A 14 13.72 14.29 8.50
CA PHE A 14 12.30 14.48 8.75
C PHE A 14 11.71 13.28 9.48
N HIS A 15 10.77 13.55 10.36
CA HIS A 15 9.97 12.54 11.05
C HIS A 15 8.51 12.96 10.95
N THR A 16 7.64 12.02 10.59
CA THR A 16 6.21 12.24 10.52
C THR A 16 5.48 11.33 11.51
N ALA A 17 4.41 11.88 12.08
CA ALA A 17 3.37 11.11 12.74
C ALA A 17 2.07 11.36 11.97
N GLY A 18 1.29 10.31 11.76
CA GLY A 18 0.01 10.37 11.08
C GLY A 18 -1.10 9.79 11.95
N MET A 19 -2.32 10.25 11.71
CA MET A 19 -3.53 9.62 12.22
C MET A 19 -4.48 9.31 11.07
N ARG A 20 -5.38 8.35 11.28
CA ARG A 20 -6.44 8.08 10.32
C ARG A 20 -7.56 9.10 10.50
N LEU A 21 -7.88 9.83 9.44
CA LEU A 21 -9.00 10.77 9.39
C LEU A 21 -10.29 10.08 8.92
N SER A 22 -11.41 10.69 9.23
CA SER A 22 -12.74 10.20 8.84
C SER A 22 -13.09 10.55 7.41
N GLY A 23 -12.57 11.68 6.91
CA GLY A 23 -12.93 12.25 5.61
C GLY A 23 -11.88 13.20 5.06
N TYR A 24 -12.06 13.60 3.80
CA TYR A 24 -11.17 14.52 3.08
C TYR A 24 -11.20 15.94 3.69
N ASP A 25 -12.34 16.35 4.22
CA ASP A 25 -12.59 17.65 4.84
C ASP A 25 -11.88 17.87 6.18
N GLU A 26 -11.41 16.79 6.82
CA GLU A 26 -10.59 16.86 8.04
C GLU A 26 -9.10 17.15 7.76
N LEU A 27 -8.69 17.20 6.49
CA LEU A 27 -7.30 17.48 6.14
C LEU A 27 -6.91 18.92 6.51
N PRO A 28 -5.64 19.18 6.86
CA PRO A 28 -5.14 20.54 7.00
C PRO A 28 -5.30 21.33 5.70
N ALA A 29 -5.69 22.60 5.80
CA ALA A 29 -5.94 23.47 4.65
C ALA A 29 -4.79 23.47 3.63
N VAL A 30 -3.53 23.53 4.11
CA VAL A 30 -2.33 23.49 3.26
C VAL A 30 -2.28 22.24 2.37
N VAL A 31 -2.75 21.09 2.87
CA VAL A 31 -2.79 19.84 2.11
C VAL A 31 -3.94 19.87 1.10
N MET A 32 -5.12 20.34 1.50
CA MET A 32 -6.27 20.47 0.60
C MET A 32 -5.97 21.44 -0.55
N ASP A 33 -5.33 22.57 -0.27
CA ASP A 33 -4.96 23.58 -1.27
C ASP A 33 -4.01 22.99 -2.32
N GLU A 34 -3.00 22.23 -1.88
CA GLU A 34 -2.04 21.57 -2.77
C GLU A 34 -2.70 20.47 -3.62
N ILE A 35 -3.57 19.65 -3.02
CA ILE A 35 -4.33 18.63 -3.74
C ILE A 35 -5.22 19.28 -4.79
N ASN A 36 -5.94 20.34 -4.43
CA ASN A 36 -6.82 21.03 -5.37
C ASN A 36 -6.06 21.74 -6.51
N ALA A 37 -4.86 22.27 -6.22
CA ALA A 37 -4.05 22.99 -7.21
C ALA A 37 -3.32 22.06 -8.18
N ASN A 38 -2.73 20.98 -7.68
CA ASN A 38 -1.77 20.18 -8.44
C ASN A 38 -2.18 18.72 -8.62
N TYR A 39 -3.05 18.18 -7.75
CA TYR A 39 -3.39 16.75 -7.76
C TYR A 39 -4.89 16.45 -7.50
N PRO A 40 -5.80 17.02 -8.29
CA PRO A 40 -7.24 16.88 -8.05
C PRO A 40 -7.76 15.44 -8.16
N GLU A 41 -6.98 14.54 -8.76
CA GLU A 41 -7.28 13.11 -8.85
C GLU A 41 -7.34 12.38 -7.49
N TYR A 42 -6.74 12.93 -6.43
CA TYR A 42 -6.77 12.33 -5.09
C TYR A 42 -7.93 12.80 -4.20
N VAL A 43 -8.80 13.67 -4.72
CA VAL A 43 -10.00 14.12 -3.99
C VAL A 43 -10.99 12.98 -3.82
N GLU A 44 -11.14 12.15 -4.86
CA GLU A 44 -12.04 11.01 -4.86
C GLU A 44 -11.26 9.70 -4.99
N PRO A 45 -11.73 8.62 -4.35
CA PRO A 45 -11.13 7.30 -4.56
C PRO A 45 -11.28 6.89 -6.03
N PRO A 46 -10.33 6.09 -6.57
CA PRO A 46 -10.45 5.58 -7.93
C PRO A 46 -11.78 4.83 -8.10
N ALA A 47 -12.51 5.15 -9.17
CA ALA A 47 -13.79 4.49 -9.48
C ALA A 47 -13.66 2.97 -9.68
N ILE A 48 -12.47 2.52 -10.07
CA ILE A 48 -12.18 1.11 -10.32
C ILE A 48 -11.86 0.44 -8.99
N ARG A 49 -12.91 -0.10 -8.36
CA ARG A 49 -12.75 -1.27 -7.52
C ARG A 49 -12.51 -2.45 -8.47
N THR A 50 -11.26 -2.91 -8.59
CA THR A 50 -10.95 -4.10 -9.37
C THR A 50 -11.89 -5.22 -8.96
N GLU A 51 -12.68 -5.73 -9.91
CA GLU A 51 -13.60 -6.85 -9.70
C GLU A 51 -12.84 -8.16 -9.45
N ASN A 52 -11.54 -8.15 -9.76
CA ASN A 52 -10.64 -9.25 -9.46
C ASN A 52 -10.71 -9.60 -7.96
N PRO A 53 -10.85 -10.89 -7.63
CA PRO A 53 -10.67 -11.35 -6.26
C PRO A 53 -9.36 -10.79 -5.72
N ARG A 54 -9.39 -10.27 -4.49
CA ARG A 54 -8.16 -9.83 -3.82
C ARG A 54 -7.29 -11.05 -3.58
N GLU A 55 -6.39 -11.32 -4.50
CA GLU A 55 -5.36 -12.34 -4.30
C GLU A 55 -4.40 -11.85 -3.21
N THR A 56 -4.12 -12.75 -2.29
CA THR A 56 -3.09 -12.58 -1.26
C THR A 56 -2.11 -13.73 -1.42
N SER A 57 -0.92 -13.60 -0.83
CA SER A 57 0.02 -14.73 -0.78
C SER A 57 -0.61 -16.00 -0.21
N TRP A 58 -1.63 -15.88 0.65
CA TRP A 58 -2.36 -17.03 1.18
C TRP A 58 -3.32 -17.69 0.19
N THR A 59 -4.03 -16.92 -0.63
CA THR A 59 -4.93 -17.52 -1.63
C THR A 59 -4.14 -18.25 -2.70
N VAL A 60 -3.06 -17.62 -3.19
CA VAL A 60 -2.14 -18.25 -4.15
C VAL A 60 -1.51 -19.51 -3.57
N PHE A 61 -1.04 -19.46 -2.32
CA PHE A 61 -0.48 -20.65 -1.66
C PHE A 61 -1.51 -21.77 -1.49
N LYS A 62 -2.74 -21.43 -1.11
CA LYS A 62 -3.84 -22.40 -1.00
C LYS A 62 -4.11 -23.06 -2.36
N ASP A 63 -4.17 -22.28 -3.43
CA ASP A 63 -4.42 -22.81 -4.78
C ASP A 63 -3.33 -23.81 -5.20
N HIS A 64 -2.07 -23.57 -4.85
CA HIS A 64 -0.99 -24.53 -5.07
C HIS A 64 -1.16 -25.83 -4.28
N ILE A 65 -1.54 -25.75 -3.01
CA ILE A 65 -1.77 -26.93 -2.16
C ILE A 65 -2.97 -27.73 -2.67
N ASP A 66 -4.06 -27.06 -3.04
CA ASP A 66 -5.26 -27.72 -3.54
C ASP A 66 -5.01 -28.38 -4.91
N ALA A 67 -4.19 -27.77 -5.77
CA ALA A 67 -3.74 -28.38 -7.02
C ALA A 67 -2.92 -29.66 -6.78
N GLN A 68 -1.95 -29.62 -5.85
CA GLN A 68 -1.15 -30.80 -5.50
C GLN A 68 -2.01 -31.94 -4.95
N ARG A 69 -2.97 -31.63 -4.07
CA ARG A 69 -3.90 -32.64 -3.53
C ARG A 69 -4.81 -33.24 -4.60
N ALA A 70 -5.23 -32.44 -5.57
CA ALA A 70 -6.05 -32.90 -6.68
C ALA A 70 -5.26 -33.86 -7.59
N GLU A 71 -3.97 -33.59 -7.83
CA GLU A 71 -3.06 -34.48 -8.56
C GLU A 71 -2.84 -35.81 -7.81
N GLU A 72 -2.61 -35.75 -6.49
CA GLU A 72 -2.44 -36.94 -5.64
C GLU A 72 -3.71 -37.81 -5.62
N SER A 73 -4.90 -37.18 -5.57
CA SER A 73 -6.19 -37.88 -5.56
C SER A 73 -6.58 -38.52 -6.90
N GLN A 74 -5.94 -38.12 -8.00
CA GLN A 74 -6.16 -38.69 -9.34
C GLN A 74 -5.17 -39.80 -9.69
N ALA A 75 -4.12 -39.98 -8.88
CA ALA A 75 -3.09 -41.01 -9.04
C ALA A 75 -3.42 -42.32 -8.29
N ASP A 76 -4.44 -42.31 -7.41
CA ASP A 76 -5.08 -43.48 -6.79
C ASP A 76 -6.32 -43.95 -7.59
#